data_AF-A0A9P0EKM9-F1
#
_entry.id   AF-A0A9P0EKM9-F1
#
_cell.length_a   1.000
_cell.length_b   1.000
_cell.length_c   1.000
_cell.angle_alpha   90.00
_cell.angle_beta   90.00
_cell.angle_gamma   90.00
#
_symmetry.space_group_name_H-M   'P 1'
#
loop_
_entity.id
_entity.type
_entity.pdbx_description
1 polymer ?
#
loop_
_entity_poly.entity_id
_entity_poly.type
_entity_poly.pdbx_seq_one_letter_code
_entity_poly.pdbx_strand_id
1 'polypeptide(L)'
;MGSFDFKQPKLESSETEAVSEFVRNHREIKEKQRESSEKMLKKLNEEWHKGHISSGNMQEYRDEIERLEREISTLTTDIIVLHTSYYEICGRIIDWAIWGKNEDTHWSYLDMLIRLYKTPEGARCTLFTKRTQEARNRFRTDVLKAYDAFNDDGEVWCAISKRHYWAKNIKAAYIVRYNVGEATAAHLFGPTDSKDGHLMGAKNAFPMHEYYEKLFDEGGLVIVPDAEAGPNCWKTQWLYGEHEKRPGGGEGLPTGTGLQNLKLEFKNDFRPAARYLYFAYCMSILRRQRHDIPGWWKDLLNAETNSIWASPGDYMRTSTLRKLARRVGHLTEDEALAFSGESAADIAGDNENQLADSVHSDIAAQASMKSPIPSHRKNDSDDLEIPTDEEDEDEGGDECNYYIDDDNDGTV
;
A
#
# COMPACT_ATOMS: atom_id res chain seq x y z
N MET A 1 5.09 -15.95 43.87
CA MET A 1 4.44 -15.00 42.93
C MET A 1 3.07 -15.58 42.62
N GLY A 2 2.01 -14.90 43.03
CA GLY A 2 0.63 -15.37 42.82
C GLY A 2 0.25 -15.26 41.36
N SER A 3 -0.25 -16.35 40.78
CA SER A 3 -0.87 -16.38 39.45
C SER A 3 -2.11 -15.49 39.48
N PHE A 4 -2.05 -14.33 38.83
CA PHE A 4 -3.22 -13.50 38.57
C PHE A 4 -4.03 -14.16 37.45
N ASP A 5 -5.05 -14.92 37.84
CA ASP A 5 -5.98 -15.58 36.93
C ASP A 5 -6.97 -14.54 36.41
N PHE A 6 -6.59 -13.85 35.32
CA PHE A 6 -7.42 -12.84 34.67
C PHE A 6 -8.54 -13.55 33.89
N LYS A 7 -9.64 -13.88 34.57
CA LYS A 7 -10.86 -14.35 33.90
C LYS A 7 -11.46 -13.19 33.10
N GLN A 8 -11.05 -13.04 31.84
CA GLN A 8 -11.72 -12.13 30.92
C GLN A 8 -13.16 -12.62 30.68
N PRO A 9 -14.15 -11.71 30.66
CA PRO A 9 -15.51 -12.05 30.31
C PRO A 9 -15.53 -12.56 28.86
N LYS A 10 -15.97 -13.80 28.66
CA LYS A 10 -16.28 -14.31 27.33
C LYS A 10 -17.54 -13.57 26.85
N LEU A 11 -17.39 -12.62 25.93
CA LEU A 11 -18.52 -12.22 25.11
C LEU A 11 -18.88 -13.41 24.23
N GLU A 12 -20.17 -13.75 24.18
CA GLU A 12 -20.61 -14.84 23.30
C GLU A 12 -20.52 -14.37 21.84
N SER A 13 -19.95 -15.21 20.96
CA SER A 13 -19.76 -14.93 19.53
C SER A 13 -21.01 -14.33 18.85
N SER A 14 -22.20 -14.72 19.30
CA SER A 14 -23.47 -14.24 18.74
C SER A 14 -23.76 -12.77 19.06
N GLU A 15 -23.30 -12.26 20.20
CA GLU A 15 -23.52 -10.87 20.61
C GLU A 15 -22.67 -9.92 19.77
N THR A 16 -21.42 -10.30 19.49
CA THR A 16 -20.51 -9.51 18.67
C THR A 16 -20.94 -9.43 17.21
N GLU A 17 -21.47 -10.53 16.68
CA GLU A 17 -22.00 -10.60 15.32
C GLU A 17 -23.24 -9.72 15.17
N ALA A 18 -24.18 -9.80 16.13
CA ALA A 18 -25.37 -8.96 16.18
C ALA A 18 -25.04 -7.45 16.26
N VAL A 19 -24.03 -7.06 17.04
CA VAL A 19 -23.59 -5.67 17.12
C VAL A 19 -22.97 -5.20 15.80
N SER A 20 -22.14 -6.03 15.16
CA SER A 20 -21.53 -5.69 13.87
C SER A 20 -22.58 -5.52 12.77
N GLU A 21 -23.60 -6.37 12.76
CA GLU A 21 -24.71 -6.31 11.81
C GLU A 21 -25.60 -5.09 12.06
N PHE A 22 -25.86 -4.75 13.33
CA PHE A 22 -26.59 -3.55 13.70
C PHE A 22 -25.90 -2.28 13.18
N VAL A 23 -24.58 -2.14 13.40
CA VAL A 23 -23.82 -0.96 12.94
C VAL A 23 -23.83 -0.87 11.41
N ARG A 24 -23.68 -2.01 10.71
CA ARG A 24 -23.76 -2.08 9.25
C ARG A 24 -25.12 -1.64 8.72
N ASN A 25 -26.21 -2.19 9.25
CA ASN A 25 -27.57 -1.83 8.86
C ASN A 25 -27.86 -0.34 9.12
N HIS A 26 -27.39 0.18 10.26
CA HIS A 26 -27.57 1.59 10.58
C HIS A 26 -26.81 2.51 9.62
N ARG A 27 -25.61 2.10 9.18
CA ARG A 27 -24.83 2.82 8.18
C ARG A 27 -25.55 2.89 6.84
N GLU A 28 -26.06 1.75 6.34
CA GLU A 28 -26.78 1.69 5.06
C GLU A 28 -28.03 2.60 5.06
N ILE A 29 -28.73 2.70 6.20
CA ILE A 29 -29.87 3.60 6.35
C ILE A 29 -29.42 5.06 6.22
N LYS A 30 -28.31 5.43 6.88
CA LYS A 30 -27.77 6.80 6.85
C LYS A 30 -27.23 7.18 5.47
N GLU A 31 -26.58 6.26 4.77
CA GLU A 31 -26.13 6.46 3.38
C GLU A 31 -27.31 6.72 2.44
N LYS A 32 -28.38 5.92 2.53
CA LYS A 32 -29.61 6.13 1.74
C LYS A 32 -30.27 7.48 2.03
N GLN A 33 -30.26 7.92 3.29
CA GLN A 33 -30.75 9.25 3.67
C GLN A 33 -29.91 10.35 3.04
N ARG A 34 -28.57 10.23 3.10
CA ARG A 34 -27.66 11.22 2.51
C ARG A 34 -27.88 11.35 1.00
N GLU A 35 -27.95 10.22 0.29
CA GLU A 35 -28.22 10.22 -1.15
C GLU A 35 -29.56 10.86 -1.51
N SER A 36 -30.60 10.64 -0.70
CA SER A 36 -31.90 11.27 -0.90
C SER A 36 -31.82 12.79 -0.74
N SER A 37 -31.11 13.28 0.28
CA SER A 37 -30.95 14.71 0.55
C SER A 37 -30.08 15.40 -0.52
N GLU A 38 -29.03 14.73 -1.02
CA GLU A 38 -28.23 15.19 -2.16
C GLU A 38 -29.06 15.28 -3.45
N LYS A 39 -29.90 14.28 -3.73
CA LYS A 39 -30.82 14.31 -4.88
C LYS A 39 -31.81 15.47 -4.79
N MET A 40 -32.33 15.74 -3.58
CA MET A 40 -33.25 16.86 -3.35
C MET A 40 -32.54 18.20 -3.56
N LEU A 41 -31.34 18.38 -3.00
CA LEU A 41 -30.53 19.58 -3.17
C LEU A 41 -30.20 19.83 -4.66
N LYS A 42 -29.84 18.78 -5.40
CA LYS A 42 -29.58 18.86 -6.84
C LYS A 42 -30.81 19.33 -7.61
N LYS A 43 -31.98 18.72 -7.35
CA LYS A 43 -33.24 19.11 -7.98
C LYS A 43 -33.60 20.56 -7.66
N LEU A 44 -33.40 20.98 -6.42
CA LEU A 44 -33.67 22.34 -5.96
C LEU A 44 -32.79 23.36 -6.71
N ASN A 45 -31.48 23.09 -6.83
CA ASN A 45 -30.55 23.90 -7.63
C ASN A 45 -30.92 23.94 -9.12
N GLU A 46 -31.35 22.82 -9.71
CA GLU A 46 -31.79 22.78 -11.10
C GLU A 46 -33.03 23.68 -11.36
N GLU A 47 -34.01 23.68 -10.46
CA GLU A 47 -35.21 24.52 -10.58
C GLU A 47 -34.90 26.02 -10.40
N TRP A 48 -33.92 26.35 -9.56
CA TRP A 48 -33.40 27.72 -9.43
C TRP A 48 -32.75 28.22 -10.73
N HIS A 49 -31.86 27.43 -11.32
CA HIS A 49 -31.20 27.81 -12.58
C HIS A 49 -32.15 27.94 -13.77
N LYS A 50 -33.29 27.23 -13.76
CA LYS A 50 -34.35 27.37 -14.77
C LYS A 50 -35.20 28.64 -14.58
N GLY A 51 -35.03 29.37 -13.48
CA GLY A 51 -35.80 30.58 -13.19
C GLY A 51 -37.25 30.32 -12.77
N HIS A 52 -37.57 29.08 -12.37
CA HIS A 52 -38.93 28.72 -11.92
C HIS A 52 -39.27 29.23 -10.52
N ILE A 53 -38.29 29.77 -9.79
CA ILE A 53 -38.45 30.27 -8.42
C ILE A 53 -38.60 31.79 -8.48
N SER A 54 -39.82 32.27 -8.21
CA SER A 54 -40.14 33.70 -8.20
C SER A 54 -39.45 34.43 -7.05
N SER A 55 -39.15 35.72 -7.24
CA SER A 55 -38.40 36.58 -6.31
C SER A 55 -38.95 36.64 -4.88
N GLY A 56 -40.24 36.33 -4.68
CA GLY A 56 -40.89 36.27 -3.37
C GLY A 56 -40.54 35.02 -2.53
N ASN A 57 -40.11 33.92 -3.16
CA ASN A 57 -39.78 32.65 -2.50
C ASN A 57 -38.26 32.46 -2.31
N MET A 58 -37.47 33.51 -2.53
CA MET A 58 -36.00 33.42 -2.48
C MET A 58 -35.48 33.10 -1.07
N GLN A 59 -36.15 33.58 -0.03
CA GLN A 59 -35.75 33.31 1.35
C GLN A 59 -36.05 31.84 1.72
N GLU A 60 -37.24 31.36 1.42
CA GLU A 60 -37.63 29.95 1.65
C GLU A 60 -36.70 28.97 0.91
N TYR A 61 -36.30 29.33 -0.31
CA TYR A 61 -35.32 28.55 -1.07
C TYR A 61 -33.95 28.46 -0.39
N ARG A 62 -33.42 29.59 0.10
CA ARG A 62 -32.13 29.60 0.80
C ARG A 62 -32.22 28.82 2.11
N ASP A 63 -33.29 29.01 2.87
CA ASP A 63 -33.50 28.32 4.13
C ASP A 63 -33.55 26.79 3.91
N GLU A 64 -34.17 26.33 2.82
CA GLU A 64 -34.23 24.90 2.48
C GLU A 64 -32.89 24.34 1.97
N ILE A 65 -32.11 25.12 1.20
CA ILE A 65 -30.74 24.73 0.85
C ILE A 65 -29.89 24.57 2.10
N GLU A 66 -29.88 25.57 2.98
CA GLU A 66 -29.08 25.51 4.20
C GLU A 66 -29.52 24.34 5.09
N ARG A 67 -30.83 24.04 5.13
CA ARG A 67 -31.36 22.87 5.84
C ARG A 67 -30.78 21.57 5.27
N LEU A 68 -30.82 21.40 3.95
CA LEU A 68 -30.30 20.21 3.26
C LEU A 68 -28.78 20.08 3.38
N GLU A 69 -28.02 21.17 3.28
CA GLU A 69 -26.57 21.18 3.46
C GLU A 69 -26.18 20.78 4.89
N ARG A 70 -26.88 21.33 5.90
CA ARG A 70 -26.71 20.93 7.31
C ARG A 70 -27.04 19.45 7.53
N GLU A 71 -28.10 18.96 6.90
CA GLU A 71 -28.51 17.56 6.95
C GLU A 71 -27.45 16.63 6.33
N ILE A 72 -26.95 16.94 5.13
CA ILE A 72 -25.88 16.19 4.46
C ILE A 72 -24.60 16.17 5.30
N SER A 73 -24.22 17.32 5.87
CA SER A 73 -23.03 17.42 6.74
C SER A 73 -23.16 16.56 7.99
N THR A 74 -24.34 16.58 8.63
CA THR A 74 -24.63 15.76 9.81
C THR A 74 -24.60 14.26 9.47
N LEU A 75 -25.27 13.86 8.38
CA LEU A 75 -25.28 12.46 7.93
C LEU A 75 -23.87 11.97 7.57
N THR A 76 -23.05 12.82 6.95
CA THR A 76 -21.66 12.49 6.64
C THR A 76 -20.85 12.25 7.91
N THR A 77 -21.02 13.10 8.93
CA THR A 77 -20.37 12.93 10.23
C THR A 77 -20.81 11.64 10.91
N ASP A 78 -22.12 11.35 10.93
CA ASP A 78 -22.68 10.11 11.48
C ASP A 78 -22.11 8.87 10.79
N ILE A 79 -22.03 8.89 9.45
CA ILE A 79 -21.46 7.78 8.66
C ILE A 79 -19.99 7.56 9.05
N ILE A 80 -19.19 8.62 9.21
CA ILE A 80 -17.79 8.52 9.64
C ILE A 80 -17.68 7.92 11.05
N VAL A 81 -18.55 8.33 11.98
CA VAL A 81 -18.56 7.78 13.34
C VAL A 81 -18.94 6.30 13.32
N LEU A 82 -20.01 5.92 12.62
CA LEU A 82 -20.44 4.53 12.47
C LEU A 82 -19.35 3.67 11.83
N HIS A 83 -18.67 4.22 10.83
CA HIS A 83 -17.52 3.59 10.19
C HIS A 83 -16.43 3.34 11.24
N THR A 84 -16.01 4.35 11.97
CA THR A 84 -14.97 4.25 13.01
C THR A 84 -15.34 3.22 14.08
N SER A 85 -16.55 3.30 14.64
CA SER A 85 -17.03 2.34 15.64
C SER A 85 -17.10 0.91 15.11
N TYR A 86 -17.48 0.71 13.84
CA TYR A 86 -17.46 -0.61 13.22
C TYR A 86 -16.05 -1.20 13.20
N TYR A 87 -15.02 -0.42 12.85
CA TYR A 87 -13.64 -0.93 12.88
C TYR A 87 -13.13 -1.16 14.29
N GLU A 88 -13.50 -0.35 15.27
CA GLU A 88 -13.16 -0.61 16.67
C GLU A 88 -13.76 -1.94 17.15
N ILE A 89 -15.02 -2.21 16.81
CA ILE A 89 -15.70 -3.47 17.12
C ILE A 89 -15.00 -4.64 16.40
N CYS A 90 -14.73 -4.50 15.10
CA CYS A 90 -14.01 -5.53 14.34
C CYS A 90 -12.60 -5.78 14.90
N GLY A 91 -11.90 -4.72 15.31
CA GLY A 91 -10.60 -4.81 15.96
C GLY A 91 -10.68 -5.61 17.24
N ARG A 92 -11.66 -5.33 18.11
CA ARG A 92 -11.88 -6.08 19.37
C ARG A 92 -12.30 -7.53 19.15
N ILE A 93 -13.13 -7.81 18.14
CA ILE A 93 -13.51 -9.18 17.78
C ILE A 93 -12.28 -9.96 17.33
N ILE A 94 -11.41 -9.32 16.55
CA ILE A 94 -10.15 -9.90 16.10
C ILE A 94 -9.20 -10.08 17.28
N ASP A 95 -9.03 -9.09 18.15
CA ASP A 95 -8.27 -9.25 19.39
C ASP A 95 -8.75 -10.48 20.15
N TRP A 96 -10.05 -10.61 20.36
CA TRP A 96 -10.63 -11.75 21.06
C TRP A 96 -10.40 -13.09 20.33
N ALA A 97 -10.60 -13.12 19.01
CA ALA A 97 -10.39 -14.30 18.19
C ALA A 97 -8.91 -14.73 18.12
N ILE A 98 -8.00 -13.74 18.06
CA ILE A 98 -6.55 -13.94 18.10
C ILE A 98 -6.20 -14.56 19.44
N TRP A 99 -6.63 -13.99 20.56
CA TRP A 99 -6.24 -14.45 21.90
C TRP A 99 -6.70 -15.87 22.23
N GLY A 100 -7.62 -16.44 21.44
CA GLY A 100 -8.11 -17.81 21.57
C GLY A 100 -7.34 -18.88 20.80
N LYS A 101 -6.43 -18.56 19.86
CA LYS A 101 -5.77 -19.56 18.99
C LYS A 101 -4.34 -19.20 18.54
N ASN A 102 -3.45 -20.19 18.76
CA ASN A 102 -2.11 -20.38 18.19
C ASN A 102 -1.04 -19.33 18.57
N GLU A 103 -0.07 -19.73 19.41
CA GLU A 103 0.93 -18.84 20.01
C GLU A 103 1.73 -18.02 18.99
N ASP A 104 2.06 -18.57 17.82
CA ASP A 104 2.88 -17.90 16.79
C ASP A 104 2.14 -16.71 16.11
N THR A 105 0.82 -16.80 15.96
CA THR A 105 0.00 -15.71 15.38
C THR A 105 -0.14 -14.53 16.34
N HIS A 106 -0.13 -14.80 17.66
CA HIS A 106 -0.23 -13.78 18.70
C HIS A 106 1.01 -12.89 18.70
N TRP A 107 2.20 -13.47 18.53
CA TRP A 107 3.46 -12.72 18.52
C TRP A 107 3.54 -11.76 17.33
N SER A 108 3.09 -12.18 16.14
CA SER A 108 3.09 -11.31 14.95
C SER A 108 2.16 -10.09 15.13
N TYR A 109 1.00 -10.29 15.76
CA TYR A 109 0.06 -9.21 16.08
C TYR A 109 0.56 -8.30 17.21
N LEU A 110 1.12 -8.87 18.28
CA LEU A 110 1.75 -8.09 19.35
C LEU A 110 2.93 -7.28 18.82
N ASP A 111 3.77 -7.86 17.98
CA ASP A 111 4.86 -7.17 17.29
C ASP A 111 4.33 -6.02 16.43
N MET A 112 3.22 -6.22 15.71
CA MET A 112 2.55 -5.15 14.96
C MET A 112 2.13 -4.00 15.87
N LEU A 113 1.44 -4.29 16.97
CA LEU A 113 1.01 -3.27 17.92
C LEU A 113 2.20 -2.56 18.55
N ILE A 114 3.24 -3.30 18.95
CA ILE A 114 4.46 -2.73 19.53
C ILE A 114 5.19 -1.82 18.52
N ARG A 115 5.14 -2.10 17.21
CA ARG A 115 5.69 -1.22 16.15
C ARG A 115 4.97 0.13 16.03
N LEU A 116 3.82 0.31 16.67
CA LEU A 116 3.10 1.59 16.71
C LEU A 116 3.55 2.46 17.89
N TYR A 117 4.23 1.89 18.89
CA TYR A 117 4.73 2.62 20.05
C TYR A 117 6.19 3.02 19.86
N LYS A 118 6.55 4.20 20.39
CA LYS A 118 7.96 4.61 20.48
C LYS A 118 8.70 3.60 21.35
N THR A 119 9.91 3.22 20.94
CA THR A 119 10.79 2.39 21.78
C THR A 119 10.99 3.10 23.13
N PRO A 120 10.72 2.44 24.28
CA PRO A 120 10.85 3.08 25.59
C PRO A 120 12.26 3.62 25.82
N GLU A 121 12.36 4.77 26.51
CA GLU A 121 13.64 5.33 26.91
C GLU A 121 14.40 4.36 27.83
N GLY A 122 15.68 4.13 27.54
CA GLY A 122 16.49 3.15 28.27
C GLY A 122 16.29 1.67 27.87
N ALA A 123 15.59 1.40 26.77
CA ALA A 123 15.46 0.04 26.24
C ALA A 123 16.84 -0.58 25.96
N ARG A 124 17.12 -1.73 26.59
CA ARG A 124 18.38 -2.48 26.45
C ARG A 124 18.36 -3.49 25.30
N CYS A 125 17.19 -3.69 24.68
CA CYS A 125 16.99 -4.57 23.55
C CYS A 125 16.07 -3.90 22.53
N THR A 126 16.35 -4.10 21.25
CA THR A 126 15.46 -3.69 20.15
C THR A 126 14.61 -4.89 19.76
N LEU A 127 13.29 -4.78 19.90
CA LEU A 127 12.36 -5.85 19.53
C LEU A 127 12.34 -6.11 18.01
N PHE A 128 12.71 -5.10 17.21
CA PHE A 128 12.85 -5.23 15.78
C PHE A 128 14.31 -5.08 15.41
N THR A 129 14.83 -6.05 14.66
CA THR A 129 16.16 -5.94 14.07
C THR A 129 16.16 -4.74 13.13
N LYS A 130 16.76 -3.63 13.56
CA LYS A 130 17.05 -2.53 12.64
C LYS A 130 17.88 -3.10 11.51
N ARG A 131 17.45 -2.88 10.28
CA ARG A 131 18.22 -3.25 9.10
C ARG A 131 19.52 -2.44 9.16
N THR A 132 20.64 -3.12 9.33
CA THR A 132 21.94 -2.44 9.42
C THR A 132 22.31 -1.84 8.06
N GLN A 133 23.18 -0.82 8.06
CA GLN A 133 23.62 -0.18 6.83
C GLN A 133 24.38 -1.18 5.94
N GLU A 134 25.14 -2.09 6.55
CA GLU A 134 25.84 -3.16 5.84
C GLU A 134 24.87 -4.11 5.15
N ALA A 135 23.76 -4.46 5.80
CA ALA A 135 22.72 -5.30 5.19
C ALA A 135 22.05 -4.60 4.00
N ARG A 136 21.85 -3.28 4.07
CA ARG A 136 21.34 -2.47 2.94
C ARG A 136 22.31 -2.45 1.77
N ASN A 137 23.58 -2.19 2.05
CA ASN A 137 24.62 -2.11 1.04
C ASN A 137 24.84 -3.46 0.36
N ARG A 138 24.82 -4.54 1.15
CA ARG A 138 24.87 -5.91 0.63
C ARG A 138 23.67 -6.20 -0.27
N PHE A 139 22.45 -5.97 0.19
CA PHE A 139 21.24 -6.15 -0.61
C PHE A 139 21.30 -5.39 -1.94
N ARG A 140 21.70 -4.11 -1.88
CA ARG A 140 21.85 -3.28 -3.07
C ARG A 140 22.86 -3.92 -4.04
N THR A 141 24.02 -4.33 -3.54
CA THR A 141 25.07 -4.97 -4.34
C THR A 141 24.56 -6.25 -4.98
N ASP A 142 23.86 -7.10 -4.20
CA ASP A 142 23.30 -8.37 -4.68
C ASP A 142 22.26 -8.16 -5.78
N VAL A 143 21.39 -7.14 -5.63
CA VAL A 143 20.42 -6.76 -6.67
C VAL A 143 21.14 -6.29 -7.92
N LEU A 144 22.03 -5.31 -7.83
CA LEU A 144 22.70 -4.75 -9.01
C LEU A 144 23.51 -5.83 -9.76
N LYS A 145 24.15 -6.74 -9.02
CA LYS A 145 24.86 -7.90 -9.58
C LYS A 145 23.92 -8.91 -10.23
N ALA A 146 22.79 -9.25 -9.58
CA ALA A 146 21.83 -10.20 -10.12
C ALA A 146 21.21 -9.75 -11.45
N TYR A 147 21.05 -8.44 -11.65
CA TYR A 147 20.52 -7.85 -12.89
C TYR A 147 21.59 -7.48 -13.92
N ASP A 148 22.87 -7.75 -13.63
CA ASP A 148 24.01 -7.35 -14.48
C ASP A 148 23.93 -5.86 -14.86
N ALA A 149 23.69 -5.03 -13.85
CA ALA A 149 23.27 -3.65 -14.05
C ALA A 149 24.43 -2.68 -14.26
N PHE A 150 25.68 -3.07 -13.96
CA PHE A 150 26.85 -2.22 -14.15
C PHE A 150 27.35 -2.29 -15.59
N ASN A 151 27.82 -1.16 -16.12
CA ASN A 151 28.65 -1.13 -17.33
C ASN A 151 30.14 -1.01 -16.97
N ASP A 152 31.00 -1.03 -18.00
CA ASP A 152 32.45 -0.92 -17.85
C ASP A 152 32.89 0.41 -17.19
N ASP A 153 32.08 1.46 -17.30
CA ASP A 153 32.32 2.78 -16.72
C ASP A 153 31.84 2.91 -15.26
N GLY A 154 31.28 1.84 -14.67
CA GLY A 154 30.74 1.83 -13.31
C GLY A 154 29.37 2.53 -13.15
N GLU A 155 28.73 2.91 -14.25
CA GLU A 155 27.35 3.38 -14.27
C GLU A 155 26.36 2.22 -14.17
N VAL A 156 25.19 2.50 -13.62
CA VAL A 156 24.16 1.51 -13.31
C VAL A 156 22.93 1.70 -14.21
N TRP A 157 22.46 0.61 -14.80
CA TRP A 157 21.29 0.56 -15.66
C TRP A 157 19.98 0.80 -14.87
N CYS A 158 19.11 1.66 -15.39
CA CYS A 158 17.73 1.78 -14.94
C CYS A 158 16.79 1.00 -15.85
N ALA A 159 16.03 0.05 -15.29
CA ALA A 159 15.13 -0.79 -16.06
C ALA A 159 13.95 -0.03 -16.70
N ILE A 160 13.60 1.15 -16.17
CA ILE A 160 12.46 1.97 -16.65
C ILE A 160 12.91 2.95 -17.74
N SER A 161 13.92 3.79 -17.48
CA SER A 161 14.38 4.77 -18.48
C SER A 161 15.27 4.17 -19.57
N LYS A 162 15.77 2.94 -19.38
CA LYS A 162 16.63 2.22 -20.33
C LYS A 162 17.94 2.95 -20.62
N ARG A 163 18.55 3.47 -19.57
CA ARG A 163 19.82 4.21 -19.62
C ARG A 163 20.68 3.88 -18.42
N HIS A 164 21.99 4.06 -18.57
CA HIS A 164 22.93 4.02 -17.47
C HIS A 164 22.99 5.39 -16.78
N TYR A 165 23.20 5.36 -15.47
CA TYR A 165 23.35 6.54 -14.63
C TYR A 165 24.42 6.30 -13.58
N TRP A 166 24.95 7.39 -13.05
CA TRP A 166 25.80 7.37 -11.87
C TRP A 166 25.14 6.58 -10.75
N ALA A 167 25.90 5.69 -10.11
CA ALA A 167 25.38 4.75 -9.13
C ALA A 167 24.53 5.42 -8.02
N LYS A 168 24.88 6.66 -7.62
CA LYS A 168 24.14 7.45 -6.62
C LYS A 168 22.67 7.72 -6.98
N ASN A 169 22.35 7.85 -8.28
CA ASN A 169 21.01 8.15 -8.78
C ASN A 169 20.15 6.89 -8.98
N ILE A 170 20.77 5.71 -8.95
CA ILE A 170 20.06 4.43 -9.05
C ILE A 170 19.86 3.86 -7.66
N LYS A 171 18.70 3.26 -7.43
CA LYS A 171 18.28 2.61 -6.20
C LYS A 171 17.98 1.14 -6.53
N ALA A 172 18.30 0.25 -5.59
CA ALA A 172 17.77 -1.11 -5.60
C ALA A 172 16.37 -1.05 -4.99
N ALA A 173 15.40 -0.63 -5.82
CA ALA A 173 14.07 -0.28 -5.37
C ALA A 173 13.34 -1.52 -4.86
N TYR A 174 12.97 -1.50 -3.58
CA TYR A 174 12.20 -2.59 -2.97
C TYR A 174 10.79 -2.64 -3.57
N ILE A 175 10.33 -3.84 -3.90
CA ILE A 175 8.96 -4.08 -4.34
C ILE A 175 8.06 -4.24 -3.11
N VAL A 176 8.41 -5.17 -2.22
CA VAL A 176 7.79 -5.34 -0.91
C VAL A 176 8.74 -4.78 0.15
N ARG A 177 8.23 -3.89 0.98
CA ARG A 177 9.03 -3.20 2.00
C ARG A 177 9.47 -4.14 3.12
N TYR A 178 10.67 -3.91 3.63
CA TYR A 178 11.26 -4.68 4.74
C TYR A 178 10.40 -4.68 6.02
N ASN A 179 9.60 -3.63 6.22
CA ASN A 179 8.71 -3.50 7.38
C ASN A 179 7.51 -4.47 7.37
N VAL A 180 7.26 -5.19 6.28
CA VAL A 180 6.28 -6.29 6.27
C VAL A 180 6.71 -7.40 7.24
N GLY A 181 8.01 -7.65 7.38
CA GLY A 181 8.57 -8.72 8.20
C GLY A 181 8.52 -10.08 7.48
N GLU A 182 9.55 -10.89 7.70
CA GLU A 182 9.78 -12.11 6.93
C GLU A 182 8.72 -13.18 7.18
N ALA A 183 8.22 -13.31 8.42
CA ALA A 183 7.13 -14.24 8.76
C ALA A 183 5.83 -13.88 8.00
N THR A 184 5.48 -12.59 7.95
CA THR A 184 4.33 -12.12 7.17
C THR A 184 4.55 -12.30 5.69
N ALA A 185 5.75 -12.02 5.18
CA ALA A 185 6.07 -12.25 3.77
C ALA A 185 5.93 -13.73 3.40
N ALA A 186 6.41 -14.66 4.25
CA ALA A 186 6.26 -16.10 4.04
C ALA A 186 4.79 -16.55 4.09
N HIS A 187 3.96 -15.96 4.94
CA HIS A 187 2.52 -16.23 4.95
C HIS A 187 1.82 -15.72 3.68
N LEU A 188 2.17 -14.50 3.23
CA LEU A 188 1.58 -13.87 2.05
C LEU A 188 1.97 -14.58 0.75
N PHE A 189 3.24 -14.97 0.63
CA PHE A 189 3.85 -15.38 -0.63
C PHE A 189 4.17 -16.87 -0.70
N GLY A 190 3.89 -17.62 0.38
CA GLY A 190 4.32 -19.00 0.53
C GLY A 190 5.82 -19.12 0.84
N PRO A 191 6.40 -20.33 0.78
CA PRO A 191 7.83 -20.51 1.01
C PRO A 191 8.70 -19.81 -0.04
N THR A 192 9.90 -19.40 0.36
CA THR A 192 10.92 -18.80 -0.53
C THR A 192 12.06 -19.77 -0.81
N ASP A 193 12.52 -19.79 -2.05
CA ASP A 193 13.71 -20.53 -2.47
C ASP A 193 15.01 -19.74 -2.22
N SER A 194 14.89 -18.48 -1.79
CA SER A 194 16.02 -17.59 -1.52
C SER A 194 16.57 -17.83 -0.12
N LYS A 195 17.90 -17.95 -0.01
CA LYS A 195 18.59 -18.02 1.28
C LYS A 195 18.44 -16.75 2.10
N ASP A 196 18.23 -15.62 1.44
CA ASP A 196 18.06 -14.31 2.05
C ASP A 196 16.59 -13.97 2.37
N GLY A 197 15.70 -14.95 2.24
CA GLY A 197 14.27 -14.75 2.47
C GLY A 197 13.55 -14.04 1.32
N HIS A 198 12.31 -13.65 1.56
CA HIS A 198 11.49 -12.83 0.68
C HIS A 198 12.00 -11.39 0.63
N LEU A 199 12.24 -10.78 1.79
CA LEU A 199 12.40 -9.32 1.87
C LEU A 199 13.79 -8.86 1.45
N MET A 200 14.82 -9.67 1.68
CA MET A 200 16.21 -9.37 1.31
C MET A 200 16.68 -10.18 0.09
N GLY A 201 15.80 -10.94 -0.56
CA GLY A 201 16.13 -11.62 -1.82
C GLY A 201 16.15 -10.66 -3.00
N ALA A 202 17.10 -10.82 -3.93
CA ALA A 202 17.26 -9.95 -5.10
C ALA A 202 16.01 -9.90 -6.01
N LYS A 203 15.14 -10.91 -5.98
CA LYS A 203 13.86 -10.92 -6.71
C LYS A 203 12.83 -9.93 -6.16
N ASN A 204 13.00 -9.41 -4.94
CA ASN A 204 12.15 -8.41 -4.30
C ASN A 204 12.61 -6.97 -4.59
N ALA A 205 13.55 -6.77 -5.51
CA ALA A 205 13.92 -5.45 -5.97
C ALA A 205 14.37 -5.49 -7.43
N PHE A 206 14.54 -4.31 -8.01
CA PHE A 206 15.24 -4.14 -9.28
C PHE A 206 15.86 -2.73 -9.39
N PRO A 207 16.86 -2.53 -10.27
CA PRO A 207 17.53 -1.25 -10.45
C PRO A 207 16.59 -0.19 -11.04
N MET A 208 16.39 0.90 -10.30
CA MET A 208 15.46 1.97 -10.66
C MET A 208 16.07 3.34 -10.36
N HIS A 209 15.88 4.32 -11.24
CA HIS A 209 16.27 5.70 -10.96
C HIS A 209 15.45 6.24 -9.77
N GLU A 210 16.07 7.00 -8.87
CA GLU A 210 15.45 7.48 -7.62
C GLU A 210 14.11 8.20 -7.83
N TYR A 211 13.99 8.95 -8.93
CA TYR A 211 12.73 9.58 -9.34
C TYR A 211 11.59 8.56 -9.54
N TYR A 212 11.85 7.44 -10.22
CA TYR A 212 10.84 6.41 -10.43
C TYR A 212 10.61 5.60 -9.16
N GLU A 213 11.62 5.37 -8.33
CA GLU A 213 11.46 4.69 -7.04
C GLU A 213 10.46 5.47 -6.18
N LYS A 214 10.64 6.79 -6.10
CA LYS A 214 9.72 7.68 -5.40
C LYS A 214 8.29 7.58 -5.93
N LEU A 215 8.10 7.59 -7.26
CA LEU A 215 6.78 7.44 -7.87
C LEU A 215 6.14 6.07 -7.58
N PHE A 216 6.96 5.01 -7.58
CA PHE A 216 6.53 3.65 -7.27
C PHE A 216 6.11 3.52 -5.80
N ASP A 217 6.93 4.03 -4.87
CA ASP A 217 6.66 4.03 -3.43
C ASP A 217 5.40 4.81 -3.04
N GLU A 218 5.15 5.91 -3.75
CA GLU A 218 3.98 6.76 -3.53
C GLU A 218 2.70 6.22 -4.19
N GLY A 219 2.76 5.11 -4.93
CA GLY A 219 1.62 4.55 -5.66
C GLY A 219 1.19 5.42 -6.85
N GLY A 220 2.12 6.19 -7.41
CA GLY A 220 1.94 6.97 -8.63
C GLY A 220 2.27 6.21 -9.91
N LEU A 221 3.08 5.16 -9.78
CA LEU A 221 3.54 4.29 -10.84
C LEU A 221 3.40 2.85 -10.38
N VAL A 222 2.80 1.99 -11.21
CA VAL A 222 2.77 0.54 -10.96
C VAL A 222 3.40 -0.21 -12.11
N ILE A 223 3.87 -1.42 -11.82
CA ILE A 223 4.46 -2.34 -12.80
C ILE A 223 3.49 -3.50 -12.99
N VAL A 224 3.11 -3.72 -14.25
CA VAL A 224 2.17 -4.77 -14.65
C VAL A 224 2.78 -5.62 -15.77
N PRO A 225 2.31 -6.84 -16.02
CA PRO A 225 2.80 -7.63 -17.14
C PRO A 225 2.50 -6.96 -18.47
N ASP A 226 3.38 -7.22 -19.41
CA ASP A 226 3.15 -6.96 -20.81
C ASP A 226 2.69 -8.25 -21.50
N ALA A 227 1.36 -8.46 -21.52
CA ALA A 227 0.74 -9.65 -22.10
C ALA A 227 1.10 -9.87 -23.58
N GLU A 228 1.41 -8.80 -24.32
CA GLU A 228 1.80 -8.88 -25.73
C GLU A 228 3.26 -9.34 -25.92
N ALA A 229 4.14 -8.99 -24.97
CA ALA A 229 5.55 -9.35 -25.04
C ALA A 229 5.85 -10.75 -24.49
N GLY A 230 4.94 -11.31 -23.68
CA GLY A 230 5.03 -12.67 -23.15
C GLY A 230 5.28 -12.74 -21.63
N PRO A 231 5.51 -13.94 -21.10
CA PRO A 231 5.70 -14.13 -19.66
C PRO A 231 6.95 -13.41 -19.16
N ASN A 232 6.88 -12.84 -17.95
CA ASN A 232 7.96 -12.07 -17.32
C ASN A 232 8.43 -10.82 -18.09
N CYS A 233 7.62 -10.33 -19.04
CA CYS A 233 7.77 -9.00 -19.59
C CYS A 233 6.92 -8.03 -18.78
N TRP A 234 7.45 -6.85 -18.49
CA TRP A 234 6.84 -5.87 -17.60
C TRP A 234 6.71 -4.53 -18.29
N LYS A 235 5.65 -3.79 -17.98
CA LYS A 235 5.44 -2.41 -18.41
C LYS A 235 4.99 -1.56 -17.25
N THR A 236 5.28 -0.27 -17.31
CA THR A 236 4.77 0.71 -16.35
C THR A 236 3.34 1.11 -16.68
N GLN A 237 2.57 1.42 -15.66
CA GLN A 237 1.27 2.08 -15.77
C GLN A 237 1.27 3.32 -14.87
N TRP A 238 0.96 4.46 -15.48
CA TRP A 238 0.90 5.75 -14.82
C TRP A 238 -0.48 5.93 -14.19
N LEU A 239 -0.52 6.13 -12.87
CA LEU A 239 -1.79 6.21 -12.14
C LEU A 239 -2.25 7.66 -11.90
N TYR A 240 -1.44 8.68 -12.14
CA TYR A 240 -1.89 10.06 -11.97
C TYR A 240 -2.73 10.55 -13.15
N GLY A 241 -3.50 11.61 -12.94
CA GLY A 241 -4.32 12.21 -13.99
C GLY A 241 -3.47 12.69 -15.17
N GLU A 242 -4.06 12.72 -16.37
CA GLU A 242 -3.41 13.15 -17.63
C GLU A 242 -2.81 14.57 -17.54
N HIS A 243 -3.32 15.39 -16.61
CA HIS A 243 -2.87 16.76 -16.39
C HIS A 243 -1.96 16.96 -15.17
N GLU A 244 -1.72 15.91 -14.36
CA GLU A 244 -0.83 15.99 -13.21
C GLU A 244 0.62 15.86 -13.66
N LYS A 245 1.20 16.98 -14.08
CA LYS A 245 2.64 17.09 -14.27
C LYS A 245 3.29 17.14 -12.89
N ARG A 246 3.91 16.04 -12.46
CA ARG A 246 4.90 16.12 -11.37
C ARG A 246 6.20 16.70 -11.92
N PRO A 247 6.65 17.88 -11.47
CA PRO A 247 7.98 18.36 -11.78
C PRO A 247 8.98 17.42 -11.09
N GLY A 248 9.88 16.78 -11.84
CA GLY A 248 10.89 15.93 -11.20
C GLY A 248 11.69 14.99 -12.09
N GLY A 249 11.37 14.82 -13.37
CA GLY A 249 12.30 14.18 -14.29
C GLY A 249 13.37 15.16 -14.73
N GLY A 250 14.64 14.84 -14.49
CA GLY A 250 15.75 15.48 -15.19
C GLY A 250 15.59 15.41 -16.71
N GLU A 251 16.36 16.23 -17.42
CA GLU A 251 16.26 16.38 -18.87
C GLU A 251 16.36 15.03 -19.60
N GLY A 252 15.36 14.72 -20.43
CA GLY A 252 15.33 13.49 -21.23
C GLY A 252 14.82 12.23 -20.53
N LEU A 253 14.32 12.30 -19.29
CA LEU A 253 13.62 11.19 -18.62
C LEU A 253 12.14 11.12 -19.06
N PRO A 254 11.60 9.92 -19.38
CA PRO A 254 10.16 9.72 -19.49
C PRO A 254 9.45 10.16 -18.20
N THR A 255 8.42 11.01 -18.33
CA THR A 255 7.61 11.53 -17.23
C THR A 255 6.13 11.56 -17.61
N GLY A 256 5.25 11.56 -16.61
CA GLY A 256 3.80 11.67 -16.84
C GLY A 256 3.27 10.57 -17.74
N THR A 257 2.53 10.96 -18.77
CA THR A 257 1.98 10.04 -19.78
C THR A 257 3.06 9.29 -20.58
N GLY A 258 4.30 9.78 -20.62
CA GLY A 258 5.43 9.06 -21.21
C GLY A 258 5.82 7.78 -20.44
N LEU A 259 5.33 7.62 -19.21
CA LEU A 259 5.44 6.39 -18.42
C LEU A 259 4.24 5.45 -18.63
N GLN A 260 3.24 5.81 -19.43
CA GLN A 260 2.13 4.91 -19.69
C GLN A 260 2.58 3.82 -20.67
N ASN A 261 2.41 2.55 -20.28
CA ASN A 261 2.77 1.37 -21.09
C ASN A 261 4.26 1.30 -21.50
N LEU A 262 5.17 1.96 -20.76
CA LEU A 262 6.59 1.89 -21.06
C LEU A 262 7.14 0.51 -20.65
N LYS A 263 7.55 -0.29 -21.63
CA LYS A 263 8.12 -1.62 -21.41
C LYS A 263 9.44 -1.50 -20.64
N LEU A 264 9.63 -2.28 -19.59
CA LEU A 264 10.88 -2.36 -18.85
C LEU A 264 11.92 -3.17 -19.65
N GLU A 265 13.19 -2.84 -19.46
CA GLU A 265 14.31 -3.53 -20.09
C GLU A 265 15.34 -3.95 -19.03
N PHE A 266 15.68 -5.23 -19.00
CA PHE A 266 16.68 -5.80 -18.09
C PHE A 266 17.87 -6.29 -18.92
N LYS A 267 19.08 -6.25 -18.37
CA LYS A 267 20.31 -6.59 -19.09
C LYS A 267 20.52 -8.09 -19.29
N ASN A 268 19.89 -8.92 -18.46
CA ASN A 268 19.97 -10.37 -18.53
C ASN A 268 18.57 -10.99 -18.42
N ASP A 269 18.46 -12.29 -18.11
CA ASP A 269 17.18 -13.00 -17.94
C ASP A 269 16.61 -12.93 -16.51
N PHE A 270 17.32 -12.28 -15.57
CA PHE A 270 16.86 -12.13 -14.20
C PHE A 270 15.69 -11.15 -14.13
N ARG A 271 14.61 -11.55 -13.45
CA ARG A 271 13.35 -10.78 -13.36
C ARG A 271 12.88 -10.69 -11.92
N PRO A 272 12.21 -9.58 -11.55
CA PRO A 272 11.53 -9.49 -10.27
C PRO A 272 10.45 -10.57 -10.17
N ALA A 273 10.17 -11.04 -8.96
CA ALA A 273 9.13 -12.05 -8.79
C ALA A 273 7.74 -11.45 -9.04
N ALA A 274 6.95 -12.09 -9.89
CA ALA A 274 5.60 -11.64 -10.24
C ALA A 274 4.70 -11.42 -9.01
N ARG A 275 4.76 -12.31 -8.01
CA ARG A 275 4.01 -12.18 -6.75
C ARG A 275 4.27 -10.88 -5.98
N TYR A 276 5.50 -10.37 -6.01
CA TYR A 276 5.85 -9.13 -5.33
C TYR A 276 5.29 -7.93 -6.08
N LEU A 277 5.42 -7.92 -7.41
CA LEU A 277 4.84 -6.88 -8.26
C LEU A 277 3.31 -6.86 -8.16
N TYR A 278 2.70 -8.04 -8.08
CA TYR A 278 1.26 -8.20 -7.87
C TYR A 278 0.81 -7.60 -6.54
N PHE A 279 1.51 -7.90 -5.44
CA PHE A 279 1.24 -7.29 -4.14
C PHE A 279 1.40 -5.76 -4.18
N ALA A 280 2.48 -5.24 -4.76
CA ALA A 280 2.71 -3.81 -4.89
C ALA A 280 1.63 -3.11 -5.73
N TYR A 281 1.16 -3.76 -6.80
CA TYR A 281 0.02 -3.31 -7.60
C TYR A 281 -1.24 -3.22 -6.75
N CYS A 282 -1.66 -4.32 -6.10
CA CYS A 282 -2.86 -4.35 -5.26
C CYS A 282 -2.81 -3.28 -4.17
N MET A 283 -1.68 -3.16 -3.46
CA MET A 283 -1.50 -2.16 -2.42
C MET A 283 -1.55 -0.74 -2.94
N SER A 284 -1.05 -0.47 -4.15
CA SER A 284 -1.13 0.85 -4.77
C SER A 284 -2.58 1.23 -5.09
N ILE A 285 -3.35 0.32 -5.70
CA ILE A 285 -4.77 0.54 -6.00
C ILE A 285 -5.58 0.76 -4.72
N LEU A 286 -5.42 -0.12 -3.73
CA LEU A 286 -6.16 -0.03 -2.47
C LEU A 286 -5.81 1.23 -1.68
N ARG A 287 -4.55 1.66 -1.66
CA ARG A 287 -4.14 2.92 -1.02
C ARG A 287 -4.80 4.12 -1.71
N ARG A 288 -4.85 4.13 -3.04
CA ARG A 288 -5.47 5.23 -3.80
C ARG A 288 -6.97 5.29 -3.58
N GLN A 289 -7.64 4.14 -3.54
CA GLN A 289 -9.06 4.06 -3.15
C GLN A 289 -9.28 4.59 -1.73
N ARG A 290 -8.46 4.16 -0.76
CA ARG A 290 -8.55 4.60 0.64
C ARG A 290 -8.48 6.11 0.80
N HIS A 291 -7.60 6.74 0.03
CA HIS A 291 -7.37 8.17 0.06
C HIS A 291 -8.28 8.94 -0.90
N ASP A 292 -9.25 8.28 -1.53
CA ASP A 292 -10.19 8.82 -2.51
C ASP A 292 -9.49 9.68 -3.58
N ILE A 293 -8.37 9.17 -4.11
CA ILE A 293 -7.59 9.88 -5.12
C ILE A 293 -8.43 10.01 -6.39
N PRO A 294 -8.65 11.23 -6.92
CA PRO A 294 -9.48 11.42 -8.11
C PRO A 294 -9.06 10.51 -9.26
N GLY A 295 -10.02 9.76 -9.82
CA GLY A 295 -9.76 8.85 -10.93
C GLY A 295 -9.25 7.46 -10.53
N TRP A 296 -9.15 7.12 -9.25
CA TRP A 296 -8.67 5.79 -8.80
C TRP A 296 -9.47 4.63 -9.41
N TRP A 297 -10.77 4.80 -9.66
CA TRP A 297 -11.61 3.78 -10.30
C TRP A 297 -11.17 3.49 -11.75
N LYS A 298 -10.53 4.46 -12.43
CA LYS A 298 -9.94 4.24 -13.74
C LYS A 298 -8.71 3.34 -13.66
N ASP A 299 -8.02 3.27 -12.53
CA ASP A 299 -6.90 2.35 -12.35
C ASP A 299 -7.39 0.89 -12.33
N LEU A 300 -8.61 0.67 -11.85
CA LEU A 300 -9.32 -0.63 -11.90
C LEU A 300 -9.82 -0.96 -13.32
N LEU A 301 -10.26 0.04 -14.09
CA LEU A 301 -10.80 -0.11 -15.45
C LEU A 301 -9.75 -0.09 -16.56
N ASN A 302 -8.62 0.60 -16.37
CA ASN A 302 -7.48 0.64 -17.28
C ASN A 302 -6.58 -0.60 -17.11
N ALA A 303 -6.89 -1.49 -16.18
CA ALA A 303 -6.58 -2.90 -16.36
C ALA A 303 -7.45 -3.38 -17.54
N GLU A 304 -6.94 -3.25 -18.77
CA GLU A 304 -7.65 -3.60 -20.01
C GLU A 304 -8.11 -5.07 -20.07
N THR A 305 -7.73 -5.88 -19.10
CA THR A 305 -8.36 -7.14 -18.76
C THR A 305 -9.37 -6.90 -17.64
N ASN A 306 -10.66 -7.20 -17.85
CA ASN A 306 -11.72 -7.27 -16.83
C ASN A 306 -11.44 -8.30 -15.69
N SER A 307 -10.18 -8.60 -15.43
CA SER A 307 -9.60 -9.40 -14.38
C SER A 307 -8.33 -8.65 -13.97
N ILE A 308 -8.19 -8.38 -12.67
CA ILE A 308 -6.87 -8.20 -12.05
C ILE A 308 -5.94 -9.24 -12.68
N TRP A 309 -4.78 -8.80 -13.20
CA TRP A 309 -4.03 -9.50 -14.26
C TRP A 309 -3.47 -10.89 -13.88
N ALA A 310 -3.86 -11.41 -12.72
CA ALA A 310 -3.63 -12.78 -12.30
C ALA A 310 -4.80 -13.28 -11.44
N SER A 311 -5.16 -14.56 -11.59
CA SER A 311 -5.86 -15.32 -10.57
C SER A 311 -5.08 -15.19 -9.27
N PRO A 312 -5.65 -14.59 -8.20
CA PRO A 312 -4.90 -14.30 -6.98
C PRO A 312 -4.16 -15.53 -6.45
N GLY A 313 -4.79 -16.71 -6.52
CA GLY A 313 -4.26 -17.99 -6.05
C GLY A 313 -2.85 -18.38 -6.52
N ASP A 314 -2.35 -17.83 -7.63
CA ASP A 314 -0.98 -18.12 -8.11
C ASP A 314 0.09 -17.26 -7.42
N TYR A 315 -0.30 -16.13 -6.81
CA TYR A 315 0.62 -15.13 -6.26
C TYR A 315 0.38 -14.80 -4.79
N MET A 316 -0.85 -14.91 -4.32
CA MET A 316 -1.27 -14.61 -2.95
C MET A 316 -2.58 -15.32 -2.65
N ARG A 317 -2.77 -15.80 -1.42
CA ARG A 317 -4.05 -16.42 -1.05
C ARG A 317 -5.20 -15.44 -1.25
N THR A 318 -6.24 -15.91 -1.92
CA THR A 318 -7.43 -15.11 -2.25
C THR A 318 -8.10 -14.56 -0.99
N SER A 319 -8.09 -15.34 0.09
CA SER A 319 -8.61 -14.98 1.41
C SER A 319 -7.84 -13.82 2.04
N THR A 320 -6.52 -13.77 1.85
CA THR A 320 -5.67 -12.66 2.30
C THR A 320 -5.90 -11.42 1.46
N LEU A 321 -6.04 -11.56 0.14
CA LEU A 321 -6.32 -10.45 -0.77
C LEU A 321 -7.66 -9.79 -0.47
N ARG A 322 -8.71 -10.58 -0.23
CA ARG A 322 -10.03 -10.09 0.19
C ARG A 322 -9.94 -9.26 1.46
N LYS A 323 -9.17 -9.72 2.45
CA LYS A 323 -8.96 -8.99 3.70
C LYS A 323 -8.17 -7.71 3.50
N LEU A 324 -7.10 -7.74 2.70
CA LEU A 324 -6.37 -6.54 2.32
C LEU A 324 -7.31 -5.52 1.64
N ALA A 325 -8.19 -5.97 0.76
CA ALA A 325 -9.14 -5.09 0.07
C ALA A 325 -10.05 -4.38 1.10
N ARG A 326 -10.64 -5.14 2.02
CA ARG A 326 -11.49 -4.57 3.09
C ARG A 326 -10.72 -3.64 4.02
N ARG A 327 -9.49 -3.99 4.38
CA ARG A 327 -8.69 -3.26 5.39
C ARG A 327 -8.02 -2.01 4.85
N VAL A 328 -7.50 -2.10 3.64
CA VAL A 328 -6.73 -1.04 3.01
C VAL A 328 -7.68 -0.14 2.23
N GLY A 329 -8.46 -0.70 1.30
CA GLY A 329 -9.34 0.05 0.39
C GLY A 329 -10.75 0.31 0.90
N HIS A 330 -11.13 -0.24 2.08
CA HIS A 330 -12.47 -0.12 2.65
C HIS A 330 -13.60 -0.66 1.74
N LEU A 331 -13.30 -1.68 0.93
CA LEU A 331 -14.31 -2.35 0.11
C LEU A 331 -15.37 -3.03 0.99
N THR A 332 -16.62 -3.05 0.53
CA THR A 332 -17.68 -3.92 1.07
C THR A 332 -17.32 -5.39 0.86
N GLU A 333 -18.00 -6.33 1.53
CA GLU A 333 -17.71 -7.76 1.35
C GLU A 333 -17.90 -8.19 -0.12
N ASP A 334 -18.97 -7.73 -0.77
CA ASP A 334 -19.27 -8.06 -2.16
C ASP A 334 -18.22 -7.48 -3.12
N GLU A 335 -17.80 -6.22 -2.90
CA GLU A 335 -16.73 -5.60 -3.67
C GLU A 335 -15.38 -6.29 -3.43
N ALA A 336 -15.09 -6.70 -2.19
CA ALA A 336 -13.86 -7.39 -1.86
C ALA A 336 -13.81 -8.80 -2.46
N LEU A 337 -14.95 -9.51 -2.53
CA LEU A 337 -15.09 -10.78 -3.24
C LEU A 337 -14.88 -10.62 -4.75
N ALA A 338 -15.48 -9.58 -5.34
CA ALA A 338 -15.26 -9.24 -6.74
C ALA A 338 -13.79 -8.90 -7.01
N PHE A 339 -13.15 -8.15 -6.10
CA PHE A 339 -11.73 -7.79 -6.19
C PHE A 339 -10.80 -9.01 -6.03
N SER A 340 -11.12 -9.95 -5.16
CA SER A 340 -10.32 -11.17 -5.00
C SER A 340 -10.68 -12.27 -6.00
N GLY A 341 -11.75 -12.12 -6.78
CA GLY A 341 -12.22 -13.18 -7.67
C GLY A 341 -12.64 -14.47 -6.95
N GLU A 342 -12.97 -14.38 -5.66
CA GLU A 342 -13.47 -15.48 -4.83
C GLU A 342 -14.99 -15.58 -5.00
N SER A 343 -15.56 -16.79 -5.03
CA SER A 343 -17.02 -16.95 -4.99
C SER A 343 -17.50 -17.09 -3.54
N ALA A 344 -18.75 -16.72 -3.27
CA ALA A 344 -19.36 -16.89 -1.94
C ALA A 344 -19.37 -18.36 -1.47
N ALA A 345 -19.27 -19.33 -2.39
CA ALA A 345 -19.21 -20.75 -2.06
C ALA A 345 -17.85 -21.18 -1.49
N ASP A 346 -16.76 -20.48 -1.84
CA ASP A 346 -15.39 -20.81 -1.40
C ASP A 346 -15.15 -20.43 0.07
N ILE A 347 -15.94 -19.51 0.61
CA ILE A 347 -15.81 -18.97 1.97
C ILE A 347 -16.24 -19.99 3.05
N ALA A 348 -17.21 -20.86 2.72
CA ALA A 348 -17.85 -21.74 3.71
C ALA A 348 -16.95 -22.89 4.20
N GLY A 349 -15.79 -23.13 3.55
CA GLY A 349 -14.92 -24.27 3.83
C GLY A 349 -13.70 -24.00 4.73
N ASP A 350 -13.32 -22.73 4.97
CA ASP A 350 -11.95 -22.41 5.42
C ASP A 350 -11.91 -21.58 6.71
N ASN A 351 -12.27 -22.19 7.85
CA ASN A 351 -12.44 -21.47 9.12
C ASN A 351 -11.13 -21.34 9.95
N GLU A 352 -10.11 -22.17 9.68
CA GLU A 352 -8.87 -22.19 10.46
C GLU A 352 -7.79 -21.24 9.91
N ASN A 353 -7.75 -21.01 8.59
CA ASN A 353 -6.84 -20.05 7.94
C ASN A 353 -7.30 -18.59 8.05
N GLN A 354 -8.57 -18.35 8.39
CA GLN A 354 -9.13 -17.01 8.44
C GLN A 354 -8.44 -16.09 9.47
N LEU A 355 -7.97 -16.62 10.59
CA LEU A 355 -7.35 -15.80 11.62
C LEU A 355 -5.95 -15.33 11.22
N ALA A 356 -5.10 -16.25 10.75
CA ALA A 356 -3.75 -15.95 10.30
C ALA A 356 -3.78 -14.95 9.11
N ASP A 357 -4.70 -15.16 8.16
CA ASP A 357 -4.90 -14.23 7.06
C ASP A 357 -5.31 -12.82 7.53
N SER A 358 -6.09 -12.70 8.62
CA SER A 358 -6.42 -11.39 9.18
C SER A 358 -5.18 -10.69 9.71
N VAL A 359 -4.41 -11.36 10.57
CA VAL A 359 -3.21 -10.79 11.20
C VAL A 359 -2.17 -10.38 10.16
N HIS A 360 -1.87 -11.26 9.22
CA HIS A 360 -0.86 -10.97 8.19
C HIS A 360 -1.34 -9.89 7.20
N SER A 361 -2.65 -9.84 6.90
CA SER A 361 -3.21 -8.73 6.10
C SER A 361 -3.09 -7.39 6.83
N ASP A 362 -3.33 -7.35 8.14
CA ASP A 362 -3.23 -6.13 8.95
C ASP A 362 -1.78 -5.63 9.01
N ILE A 363 -0.81 -6.52 9.23
CA ILE A 363 0.62 -6.18 9.23
C ILE A 363 1.04 -5.61 7.87
N ALA A 364 0.65 -6.27 6.78
CA ALA A 364 1.00 -5.85 5.43
C ALA A 364 0.34 -4.52 5.03
N ALA A 365 -0.91 -4.31 5.44
CA ALA A 365 -1.64 -3.06 5.28
C ALA A 365 -0.89 -1.91 5.98
N GLN A 366 -0.54 -2.08 7.25
CA GLN A 366 0.17 -1.05 8.01
C GLN A 366 1.57 -0.76 7.44
N ALA A 367 2.32 -1.80 7.09
CA ALA A 367 3.64 -1.68 6.47
C ALA A 367 3.59 -0.84 5.19
N SER A 368 2.54 -0.99 4.41
CA SER A 368 2.34 -0.26 3.15
C SER A 368 1.79 1.16 3.34
N MET A 369 1.11 1.44 4.46
CA MET A 369 0.56 2.76 4.78
C MET A 369 1.57 3.69 5.45
N LYS A 370 2.62 3.17 6.09
CA LYS A 370 3.75 3.96 6.60
C LYS A 370 4.59 4.47 5.42
N SER A 371 4.07 5.44 4.67
CA SER A 371 4.88 6.28 3.78
C SER A 371 5.64 7.29 4.65
N PRO A 372 6.88 7.68 4.27
CA PRO A 372 7.52 8.84 4.88
C PRO A 372 6.55 10.02 4.76
N ILE A 373 6.26 10.66 5.89
CA ILE A 373 5.42 11.86 5.92
C ILE A 373 6.00 12.84 4.91
N PRO A 374 5.20 13.46 4.02
CA PRO A 374 5.69 14.52 3.16
C PRO A 374 6.29 15.61 4.04
N SER A 375 7.61 15.80 3.98
CA SER A 375 8.28 16.92 4.62
C SER A 375 7.55 18.19 4.21
N HIS A 376 6.97 18.88 5.18
CA HIS A 376 6.29 20.16 4.96
C HIS A 376 7.20 21.08 4.13
N ARG A 377 6.65 21.63 3.05
CA ARG A 377 7.25 22.75 2.31
C ARG A 377 7.65 23.83 3.32
N LYS A 378 8.96 24.06 3.50
CA LYS A 378 9.49 25.27 4.13
C LYS A 378 9.08 26.46 3.26
N ASN A 379 8.06 27.19 3.67
CA ASN A 379 7.91 28.59 3.34
C ASN A 379 8.33 29.39 4.57
N ASP A 380 9.16 30.40 4.32
CA ASP A 380 9.82 31.28 5.28
C ASP A 380 8.85 31.94 6.28
N SER A 381 9.15 31.83 7.58
CA SER A 381 9.31 32.97 8.52
C SER A 381 9.37 32.50 9.98
N ASP A 382 10.48 32.82 10.63
CA ASP A 382 10.72 33.06 12.06
C ASP A 382 10.52 31.97 13.13
N ASP A 383 11.66 31.63 13.73
CA ASP A 383 11.94 31.27 15.13
C ASP A 383 10.98 30.32 15.86
N LEU A 384 11.43 29.07 15.99
CA LEU A 384 11.75 28.40 17.26
C LEU A 384 12.30 26.99 16.95
N GLU A 385 13.63 26.85 16.97
CA GLU A 385 14.32 25.57 16.84
C GLU A 385 14.01 24.66 18.04
N ILE A 386 13.21 23.63 17.81
CA ILE A 386 13.14 22.44 18.67
C ILE A 386 14.03 21.39 17.99
N PRO A 387 15.05 20.82 18.67
CA PRO A 387 15.90 19.81 18.07
C PRO A 387 15.08 18.55 17.80
N THR A 388 14.86 18.23 16.53
CA THR A 388 14.44 16.91 16.07
C THR A 388 15.68 16.23 15.48
N ASP A 389 16.17 15.19 16.15
CA ASP A 389 17.26 14.30 15.71
C ASP A 389 16.86 13.51 14.45
N GLU A 390 16.71 14.19 13.31
CA GLU A 390 16.65 13.60 11.97
C GLU A 390 17.47 14.46 11.00
N GLU A 391 18.79 14.44 11.18
CA GLU A 391 19.77 14.81 10.17
C GLU A 391 20.55 13.54 9.78
N ASP A 392 20.04 12.79 8.79
CA ASP A 392 20.88 11.92 7.98
C ASP A 392 21.42 12.79 6.82
N GLU A 393 22.41 13.63 7.13
CA GLU A 393 23.23 14.31 6.14
C GLU A 393 24.12 13.27 5.44
N ASP A 394 23.84 13.10 4.15
CA ASP A 394 24.59 12.28 3.20
C ASP A 394 25.89 13.02 2.81
N GLU A 395 26.87 13.04 3.71
CA GLU A 395 28.27 13.39 3.43
C GLU A 395 29.20 12.24 3.82
N GLY A 396 29.05 11.12 3.10
CA GLY A 396 29.99 10.01 3.10
C GLY A 396 30.48 9.74 1.68
N GLY A 397 31.36 10.59 1.17
CA GLY A 397 32.12 10.33 -0.04
C GLY A 397 33.07 9.16 0.17
N ASP A 398 32.56 7.94 0.13
CA ASP A 398 33.37 6.74 -0.02
C ASP A 398 33.55 6.48 -1.52
N GLU A 399 34.74 6.83 -2.02
CA GLU A 399 35.32 6.24 -3.21
C GLU A 399 35.39 4.73 -3.02
N CYS A 400 34.34 4.02 -3.42
CA CYS A 400 34.39 2.58 -3.63
C CYS A 400 35.31 2.31 -4.82
N ASN A 401 36.61 2.21 -4.55
CA ASN A 401 37.60 1.67 -5.48
C ASN A 401 37.22 0.21 -5.77
N TYR A 402 36.50 0.00 -6.88
CA TYR A 402 36.40 -1.32 -7.49
C TYR A 402 37.78 -1.66 -8.05
N TYR A 403 38.57 -2.42 -7.29
CA TYR A 403 39.63 -3.21 -7.91
C TYR A 403 38.94 -4.27 -8.77
N ILE A 404 38.96 -4.05 -10.08
CA ILE A 404 38.74 -5.09 -11.07
C ILE A 404 39.98 -5.99 -10.96
N ASP A 405 39.81 -7.16 -10.35
CA ASP A 405 40.82 -8.22 -10.44
C ASP A 405 40.81 -8.73 -11.89
N ASP A 406 41.63 -8.09 -12.73
CA ASP A 406 42.01 -8.58 -14.06
C ASP A 406 42.90 -9.82 -13.90
N ASP A 407 42.29 -10.98 -13.68
CA ASP A 407 42.93 -12.27 -13.94
C ASP A 407 42.78 -12.63 -15.42
N ASN A 408 43.68 -12.06 -16.23
CA ASN A 408 44.03 -12.49 -17.59
C ASN A 408 45.51 -12.10 -17.77
N ASP A 409 46.50 -12.95 -18.06
CA ASP A 409 46.63 -14.07 -19.00
C ASP A 409 47.98 -14.74 -18.58
N GLY A 410 48.14 -16.06 -18.59
CA GLY A 410 48.64 -16.72 -19.78
C GLY A 410 50.09 -17.20 -19.65
N THR A 411 50.26 -18.52 -19.77
CA THR A 411 51.40 -19.23 -20.39
C THR A 411 52.85 -18.92 -19.97
N VAL A 412 53.48 -19.93 -19.33
CA VAL A 412 54.57 -20.71 -19.96
C VAL A 412 54.29 -22.19 -19.76
#